data_AF-A0A954HAU8-F1
#
_entry.id   AF-A0A954HAU8-F1
#
_cell.length_a   1.000
_cell.length_b   1.000
_cell.length_c   1.000
_cell.angle_alpha   90.00
_cell.angle_beta   90.00
_cell.angle_gamma   90.00
#
_symmetry.space_group_name_H-M   'P 1'
#
loop_
_entity.id
_entity.type
_entity.pdbx_description
1 polymer ?
#
loop_
_entity_poly.entity_id
_entity_poly.type
_entity_poly.pdbx_seq_one_letter_code
_entity_poly.pdbx_strand_id
1 'polypeptide(L)'
;MMGNQGTALDTLRRAVATVESGVLGNISEVHVWTNRPVWPQGIERPTEVKGNPNSLHWDEWIGPAPYRPYNEAYHPFKWRGFWDFGTGALGDMACHTLNMPYWAVDLKDPIAVSAETSGHNRETYPGWSVITFEFPATDKRGPVKLMWYDGGKKPDPALLGDATQENSGALIVGEAGKLYATGDYCDDFKLLGDLEAPKVE
;
A
#
# COMPACT_ATOMS: atom_id res chain seq x y z
N MET A 1 2.90 12.17 15.17
CA MET A 1 1.87 11.10 15.00
C MET A 1 1.26 11.29 13.63
N MET A 2 1.25 10.26 12.79
CA MET A 2 0.52 10.28 11.50
C MET A 2 -0.93 9.91 11.75
N GLY A 3 -1.88 10.65 11.19
CA GLY A 3 -3.31 10.31 11.30
C GLY A 3 -3.65 9.14 10.37
N ASN A 4 -3.75 7.92 10.91
CA ASN A 4 -4.20 6.74 10.18
C ASN A 4 -5.41 6.13 10.90
N GLN A 5 -6.60 6.32 10.32
CA GLN A 5 -7.88 5.92 10.88
C GLN A 5 -8.04 4.42 11.07
N GLY A 6 -7.38 3.60 10.25
CA GLY A 6 -7.45 2.13 10.38
C GLY A 6 -7.00 1.66 11.77
N THR A 7 -6.02 2.35 12.37
CA THR A 7 -5.49 2.06 13.71
C THR A 7 -6.55 2.15 14.81
N ALA A 8 -7.61 2.91 14.56
CA ALA A 8 -8.72 3.08 15.50
C ALA A 8 -9.82 2.00 15.36
N LEU A 9 -9.78 1.19 14.30
CA LEU A 9 -10.80 0.18 14.02
C LEU A 9 -10.57 -1.09 14.84
N ASP A 10 -11.68 -1.65 15.35
CA ASP A 10 -11.69 -2.93 16.05
C ASP A 10 -11.18 -4.07 15.17
N THR A 11 -11.59 -4.09 13.90
CA THR A 11 -11.20 -5.10 12.92
C THR A 11 -9.69 -5.19 12.74
N LEU A 12 -9.00 -4.05 12.59
CA LEU A 12 -7.55 -4.02 12.46
C LEU A 12 -6.87 -4.56 13.73
N ARG A 13 -7.30 -4.14 14.92
CA ARG A 13 -6.70 -4.58 16.19
C ARG A 13 -6.89 -6.07 16.41
N ARG A 14 -8.07 -6.60 16.09
CA ARG A 14 -8.36 -8.04 16.16
C ARG A 14 -7.58 -8.85 15.13
N ALA A 15 -7.35 -8.31 13.93
CA ALA A 15 -6.48 -8.94 12.94
C ALA A 15 -5.04 -9.02 13.46
N VAL A 16 -4.51 -7.92 14.03
CA VAL A 16 -3.18 -7.90 14.66
C VAL A 16 -3.08 -8.94 15.77
N ALA A 17 -4.01 -8.92 16.74
CA ALA A 17 -4.03 -9.86 17.85
C ALA A 17 -4.16 -11.33 17.38
N THR A 18 -4.91 -11.56 16.31
CA THR A 18 -5.05 -12.89 15.70
C THR A 18 -3.69 -13.39 15.17
N VAL A 19 -2.93 -12.55 14.47
CA VAL A 19 -1.58 -12.93 14.00
C VAL A 19 -0.64 -13.13 15.18
N GLU A 20 -0.65 -12.22 16.16
CA GLU A 20 0.22 -12.28 17.35
C GLU A 20 -0.07 -13.50 18.25
N SER A 21 -1.29 -14.06 18.20
CA SER A 21 -1.61 -15.32 18.88
C SER A 21 -0.75 -16.52 18.42
N GLY A 22 -0.09 -16.41 17.26
CA GLY A 22 0.69 -17.48 16.65
C GLY A 22 -0.13 -18.49 15.84
N VAL A 23 -1.44 -18.25 15.63
CA VAL A 23 -2.33 -19.18 14.90
C VAL A 23 -1.84 -19.49 13.46
N LEU A 24 -1.09 -18.59 12.83
CA LEU A 24 -0.52 -18.79 11.50
C LEU A 24 0.80 -19.56 11.49
N GLY A 25 1.40 -19.83 12.66
CA GLY A 25 2.75 -20.37 12.78
C GLY A 25 3.82 -19.37 12.29
N ASN A 26 4.93 -19.88 11.76
CA ASN A 26 5.99 -19.05 11.22
C ASN A 26 5.54 -18.31 9.97
N ILE A 27 5.60 -16.98 9.98
CA ILE A 27 5.24 -16.12 8.85
C ILE A 27 6.44 -15.99 7.92
N SER A 28 6.22 -16.19 6.62
CA SER A 28 7.26 -16.10 5.58
C SER A 28 7.00 -14.96 4.59
N GLU A 29 5.74 -14.70 4.24
CA GLU A 29 5.38 -13.75 3.19
C GLU A 29 4.21 -12.85 3.59
N VAL A 30 4.26 -11.61 3.11
CA VAL A 30 3.18 -10.62 3.23
C VAL A 30 2.94 -10.03 1.84
N HIS A 31 1.71 -10.08 1.36
CA HIS A 31 1.31 -9.42 0.11
C HIS A 31 0.36 -8.28 0.41
N VAL A 32 0.60 -7.10 -0.15
CA VAL A 32 -0.26 -5.93 0.03
C VAL A 32 -0.50 -5.27 -1.31
N TRP A 33 -1.77 -5.08 -1.68
CA TRP A 33 -2.13 -4.48 -2.95
C TRP A 33 -3.18 -3.40 -2.78
N THR A 34 -3.18 -2.46 -3.72
CA THR A 34 -4.15 -1.37 -3.75
C THR A 34 -4.72 -1.18 -5.14
N ASN A 35 -5.93 -0.64 -5.21
CA ASN A 35 -6.55 -0.21 -6.45
C ASN A 35 -5.97 1.12 -6.99
N ARG A 36 -5.05 1.74 -6.25
CA ARG A 36 -4.34 2.94 -6.69
C ARG A 36 -3.27 2.62 -7.73
N PRO A 37 -2.91 3.60 -8.57
CA PRO A 37 -3.44 4.96 -8.62
C PRO A 37 -4.81 5.04 -9.31
N VAL A 38 -5.71 5.90 -8.79
CA VAL A 38 -6.95 6.32 -9.48
C VAL A 38 -6.79 7.68 -10.16
N TRP A 39 -5.53 8.12 -10.31
CA TRP A 39 -5.08 9.29 -11.04
C TRP A 39 -3.99 8.86 -12.04
N PRO A 40 -3.63 9.70 -13.02
CA PRO A 40 -2.59 9.33 -13.98
C PRO A 40 -1.20 9.15 -13.34
N GLN A 41 -0.50 8.08 -13.74
CA GLN A 41 0.91 7.79 -13.45
C GLN A 41 1.55 7.16 -14.69
N GLY A 42 2.88 7.26 -14.81
CA GLY A 42 3.62 6.85 -16.01
C GLY A 42 3.35 7.72 -17.23
N ILE A 43 2.95 8.98 -17.00
CA ILE A 43 2.65 9.96 -18.06
C ILE A 43 3.67 11.09 -18.06
N GLU A 44 3.87 11.68 -19.24
CA GLU A 44 4.68 12.88 -19.41
C GLU A 44 4.01 14.13 -18.86
N ARG A 45 4.80 15.20 -18.75
CA ARG A 45 4.32 16.50 -18.33
C ARG A 45 3.28 17.01 -19.33
N PRO A 46 2.12 17.53 -18.88
CA PRO A 46 1.20 18.21 -19.78
C PRO A 46 1.87 19.43 -20.41
N THR A 47 1.72 19.59 -21.72
CA THR A 47 2.28 20.71 -22.49
C THR A 47 1.30 21.85 -22.70
N GLU A 48 -0.01 21.60 -22.54
CA GLU A 48 -1.04 22.61 -22.65
C GLU A 48 -0.95 23.61 -21.49
N VAL A 49 -0.93 24.90 -21.81
CA VAL A 49 -0.96 25.99 -20.84
C VAL A 49 -2.37 26.57 -20.81
N LYS A 50 -3.04 26.45 -19.66
CA LYS A 50 -4.32 27.11 -19.40
C LYS A 50 -4.12 28.27 -18.44
N GLY A 51 -4.95 29.31 -18.55
CA GLY A 51 -5.00 30.38 -17.56
C GLY A 51 -5.45 29.85 -16.19
N ASN A 52 -4.90 30.42 -15.12
CA ASN A 52 -5.28 30.05 -13.76
C ASN A 52 -6.76 30.36 -13.51
N PRO A 53 -7.51 29.51 -12.79
CA PRO A 53 -8.83 29.87 -12.30
C PRO A 53 -8.75 31.09 -11.38
N ASN A 54 -9.70 32.03 -11.49
CA ASN A 54 -9.74 33.21 -10.61
C ASN A 54 -9.86 32.87 -9.12
N SER A 55 -10.28 31.64 -8.80
CA SER A 55 -10.41 31.12 -7.43
C SER A 55 -9.16 30.40 -6.91
N LEU A 56 -8.05 30.40 -7.66
CA LEU A 56 -6.84 29.67 -7.31
C LEU A 56 -5.59 30.55 -7.49
N HIS A 57 -4.93 30.85 -6.38
CA HIS A 57 -3.59 31.45 -6.40
C HIS A 57 -2.57 30.35 -6.71
N TRP A 58 -2.28 30.15 -7.99
CA TRP A 58 -1.46 29.03 -8.46
C TRP A 58 -0.03 29.05 -7.90
N ASP A 59 0.58 30.24 -7.82
CA ASP A 59 1.95 30.40 -7.32
C ASP A 59 2.05 29.97 -5.84
N GLU A 60 1.01 30.25 -5.04
CA GLU A 60 0.92 29.79 -3.66
C GLU A 60 0.69 28.28 -3.57
N TRP A 61 -0.11 27.71 -4.47
CA TRP A 61 -0.36 26.26 -4.50
C TRP A 61 0.88 25.46 -4.91
N ILE A 62 1.65 25.93 -5.89
CA ILE A 62 2.94 25.32 -6.28
C ILE A 62 3.92 25.35 -5.10
N GLY A 63 3.93 26.46 -4.36
CA GLY A 63 4.83 26.65 -3.23
C GLY A 63 6.30 26.53 -3.64
N PRO A 64 7.11 25.69 -2.97
CA PRO A 64 8.55 25.60 -3.22
C PRO A 64 8.92 24.74 -4.43
N ALA A 65 7.97 24.05 -5.06
CA ALA A 65 8.24 23.20 -6.22
C ALA A 65 8.67 24.04 -7.45
N PRO A 66 9.42 23.45 -8.41
CA PRO A 66 9.75 24.13 -9.66
C PRO A 66 8.51 24.69 -10.35
N TYR A 67 8.56 25.99 -10.71
CA TYR A 67 7.43 26.65 -11.34
C TYR A 67 7.02 25.94 -12.64
N ARG A 68 5.72 25.80 -12.81
CA ARG A 68 5.11 25.27 -14.03
C ARG A 68 3.75 25.93 -14.25
N PRO A 69 3.29 26.12 -15.50
CA PRO A 69 1.98 26.69 -15.74
C PRO A 69 0.85 25.81 -15.18
N TYR A 70 -0.26 26.44 -14.79
CA TYR A 70 -1.44 25.71 -14.33
C TYR A 70 -1.94 24.73 -15.39
N ASN A 71 -2.33 23.55 -14.92
CA ASN A 71 -3.02 22.55 -15.72
C ASN A 71 -3.93 21.68 -14.84
N GLU A 72 -5.11 21.32 -15.33
CA GLU A 72 -6.09 20.43 -14.68
C GLU A 72 -5.59 18.98 -14.53
N ALA A 73 -4.45 18.66 -15.15
CA ALA A 73 -3.71 17.43 -14.92
C ALA A 73 -3.01 17.40 -13.54
N TYR A 74 -2.83 18.54 -12.86
CA TYR A 74 -2.26 18.59 -11.50
C TYR A 74 -3.35 18.80 -10.44
N HIS A 75 -4.05 19.93 -10.50
CA HIS A 75 -5.00 20.36 -9.50
C HIS A 75 -6.44 20.03 -9.93
N PRO A 76 -7.35 19.63 -9.02
CA PRO A 76 -7.20 19.58 -7.56
C PRO A 76 -6.68 18.25 -6.99
N PHE A 77 -6.67 17.18 -7.78
CA PHE A 77 -6.54 15.82 -7.24
C PHE A 77 -5.37 15.00 -7.79
N LYS A 78 -5.01 15.19 -9.06
CA LYS A 78 -4.11 14.32 -9.82
C LYS A 78 -2.62 14.54 -9.51
N TRP A 79 -2.30 15.62 -8.79
CA TRP A 79 -0.95 15.99 -8.34
C TRP A 79 -0.22 14.85 -7.63
N ARG A 80 -0.95 13.92 -7.01
CA ARG A 80 -0.44 12.71 -6.35
C ARG A 80 0.50 11.88 -7.22
N GLY A 81 0.28 11.87 -8.54
CA GLY A 81 1.09 11.11 -9.48
C GLY A 81 2.41 11.78 -9.89
N PHE A 82 2.61 13.06 -9.59
CA PHE A 82 3.77 13.84 -10.02
C PHE A 82 4.83 13.89 -8.92
N TRP A 83 6.10 13.71 -9.29
CA TRP A 83 7.22 13.72 -8.33
C TRP A 83 7.33 15.03 -7.55
N ASP A 84 7.04 16.15 -8.20
CA ASP A 84 7.16 17.48 -7.59
C ASP A 84 6.07 17.78 -6.55
N PHE A 85 4.96 17.02 -6.55
CA PHE A 85 3.79 17.35 -5.73
C PHE A 85 3.31 16.21 -4.84
N GLY A 86 3.47 14.96 -5.26
CA GLY A 86 2.89 13.79 -4.63
C GLY A 86 3.91 12.71 -4.32
N THR A 87 3.38 11.55 -3.96
CA THR A 87 4.19 10.38 -3.55
C THR A 87 3.77 9.08 -4.25
N GLY A 88 2.97 9.21 -5.32
CA GLY A 88 2.43 8.09 -6.07
C GLY A 88 1.48 7.21 -5.24
N ALA A 89 1.05 6.09 -5.85
CA ALA A 89 0.20 5.10 -5.19
C ALA A 89 0.81 4.54 -3.91
N LEU A 90 2.12 4.24 -3.93
CA LEU A 90 2.85 3.76 -2.75
C LEU A 90 2.74 4.76 -1.59
N GLY A 91 3.16 6.02 -1.75
CA GLY A 91 3.14 6.94 -0.63
C GLY A 91 1.74 7.38 -0.18
N ASP A 92 0.76 7.39 -1.09
CA ASP A 92 -0.64 7.71 -0.74
C ASP A 92 -1.31 6.58 0.06
N MET A 93 -1.02 5.31 -0.25
CA MET A 93 -1.77 4.17 0.32
C MET A 93 -0.97 3.25 1.24
N ALA A 94 0.34 3.12 1.07
CA ALA A 94 1.12 2.17 1.86
C ALA A 94 1.02 2.44 3.36
N CYS A 95 0.95 3.71 3.77
CA CYS A 95 0.75 4.07 5.17
C CYS A 95 -0.56 3.50 5.74
N HIS A 96 -1.60 3.34 4.92
CA HIS A 96 -2.89 2.77 5.29
C HIS A 96 -2.87 1.25 5.20
N THR A 97 -2.60 0.70 4.02
CA THR A 97 -2.76 -0.74 3.74
C THR A 97 -1.67 -1.59 4.40
N LEU A 98 -0.45 -1.05 4.62
CA LEU A 98 0.60 -1.76 5.35
C LEU A 98 0.43 -1.66 6.88
N ASN A 99 -0.44 -0.80 7.41
CA ASN A 99 -0.53 -0.56 8.85
C ASN A 99 -0.75 -1.85 9.65
N MET A 100 -1.76 -2.63 9.24
CA MET A 100 -2.08 -3.91 9.88
C MET A 100 -0.90 -4.90 9.79
N PRO A 101 -0.40 -5.29 8.60
CA PRO A 101 0.66 -6.30 8.51
C PRO A 101 1.99 -5.83 9.10
N TYR A 102 2.30 -4.52 9.04
CA TYR A 102 3.52 -3.98 9.63
C TYR A 102 3.53 -4.14 11.14
N TRP A 103 2.39 -3.92 11.81
CA TRP A 103 2.23 -4.18 13.23
C TRP A 103 2.19 -5.69 13.51
N ALA A 104 1.25 -6.41 12.88
CA ALA A 104 0.98 -7.82 13.12
C ALA A 104 2.21 -8.74 12.98
N VAL A 105 3.12 -8.39 12.07
CA VAL A 105 4.32 -9.20 11.76
C VAL A 105 5.59 -8.57 12.37
N ASP A 106 5.48 -7.56 13.23
CA ASP A 106 6.63 -6.85 13.84
C ASP A 106 7.70 -6.47 12.79
N LEU A 107 7.26 -5.80 11.72
CA LEU A 107 8.15 -5.30 10.68
C LEU A 107 8.83 -4.01 11.19
N LYS A 108 10.12 -3.86 10.86
CA LYS A 108 10.95 -2.70 11.24
C LYS A 108 11.76 -2.26 10.03
N ASP A 109 13.07 -2.54 10.04
CA ASP A 109 13.98 -2.12 8.99
C ASP A 109 14.19 -3.25 7.99
N PRO A 110 13.83 -3.07 6.70
CA PRO A 110 14.19 -4.03 5.67
C PRO A 110 15.70 -3.97 5.40
N ILE A 111 16.30 -5.12 5.11
CA ILE A 111 17.72 -5.24 4.72
C ILE A 111 17.93 -5.13 3.21
N ALA A 112 16.87 -5.32 2.41
CA ALA A 112 16.90 -5.13 0.97
C ALA A 112 15.54 -4.68 0.44
N VAL A 113 15.58 -3.91 -0.65
CA VAL A 113 14.39 -3.50 -1.42
C VAL A 113 14.70 -3.64 -2.90
N SER A 114 13.81 -4.30 -3.64
CA SER A 114 13.87 -4.39 -5.10
C SER A 114 12.51 -4.02 -5.69
N ALA A 115 12.52 -3.42 -6.89
CA ALA A 115 11.30 -2.96 -7.54
C ALA A 115 11.29 -3.35 -9.02
N GLU A 116 10.18 -3.94 -9.44
CA GLU A 116 9.79 -4.05 -10.85
C GLU A 116 8.74 -2.97 -11.13
N THR A 117 8.90 -2.21 -12.22
CA THR A 117 8.00 -1.09 -12.51
C THR A 117 7.73 -0.96 -14.01
N SER A 118 6.71 -0.20 -14.39
CA SER A 118 6.45 0.19 -15.78
C SER A 118 7.55 1.05 -16.43
N GLY A 119 8.62 1.39 -15.70
CA GLY A 119 9.61 2.39 -16.07
C GLY A 119 9.36 3.74 -15.40
N HIS A 120 10.39 4.58 -15.42
CA HIS A 120 10.35 5.93 -14.87
C HIS A 120 10.61 6.96 -15.97
N ASN A 121 9.90 8.08 -15.94
CA ASN A 121 10.15 9.22 -16.84
C ASN A 121 10.62 10.48 -16.11
N ARG A 122 10.85 10.38 -14.78
CA ARG A 122 11.27 11.49 -13.90
C ARG A 122 10.25 12.62 -13.76
N GLU A 123 9.04 12.44 -14.28
CA GLU A 123 7.96 13.41 -14.18
C GLU A 123 6.84 12.91 -13.29
N THR A 124 6.41 11.67 -13.51
CA THR A 124 5.43 10.98 -12.68
C THR A 124 5.99 9.68 -12.10
N TYR A 125 5.34 9.20 -11.04
CA TYR A 125 5.57 7.87 -10.51
C TYR A 125 5.20 6.81 -11.57
N PRO A 126 5.78 5.58 -11.52
CA PRO A 126 5.48 4.53 -12.49
C PRO A 126 3.98 4.23 -12.59
N GLY A 127 3.49 3.87 -13.78
CA GLY A 127 2.09 3.47 -13.97
C GLY A 127 1.69 2.22 -13.17
N TRP A 128 2.65 1.34 -12.89
CA TRP A 128 2.54 0.25 -11.94
C TRP A 128 3.90 -0.09 -11.32
N SER A 129 3.87 -0.65 -10.13
CA SER A 129 5.04 -1.20 -9.43
C SER A 129 4.70 -2.48 -8.67
N VAL A 130 5.68 -3.38 -8.62
CA VAL A 130 5.75 -4.50 -7.69
C VAL A 130 7.04 -4.35 -6.90
N ILE A 131 6.94 -4.10 -5.60
CA ILE A 131 8.10 -3.79 -4.75
C ILE A 131 8.24 -4.88 -3.71
N THR A 132 9.41 -5.49 -3.64
CA THR A 132 9.76 -6.52 -2.65
C THR A 132 10.66 -5.91 -1.59
N PHE A 133 10.25 -6.04 -0.33
CA PHE A 133 11.03 -5.71 0.86
C PHE A 133 11.43 -7.00 1.55
N GLU A 134 12.71 -7.14 1.90
CA GLU A 134 13.22 -8.28 2.65
C GLU A 134 13.55 -7.85 4.07
N PHE A 135 12.87 -8.43 5.05
CA PHE A 135 13.09 -8.19 6.47
C PHE A 135 13.90 -9.34 7.08
N PRO A 136 14.91 -9.03 7.91
CA PRO A 136 15.70 -10.06 8.57
C PRO A 136 14.85 -10.80 9.60
N ALA A 137 15.34 -11.98 10.01
CA ALA A 137 14.82 -12.68 11.18
C ALA A 137 15.05 -11.84 12.46
N THR A 138 14.21 -12.04 13.45
CA THR A 138 14.37 -11.48 14.81
C THR A 138 14.29 -12.61 15.84
N ASP A 139 14.48 -12.29 17.12
CA ASP A 139 14.31 -13.27 18.20
C ASP A 139 12.86 -13.82 18.30
N LYS A 140 11.89 -13.14 17.67
CA LYS A 140 10.45 -13.49 17.75
C LYS A 140 9.89 -14.13 16.49
N ARG A 141 10.55 -13.98 15.34
CA ARG A 141 10.06 -14.49 14.04
C ARG A 141 11.20 -14.75 13.04
N GLY A 142 10.92 -15.59 12.06
CA GLY A 142 11.79 -15.79 10.90
C GLY A 142 11.93 -14.54 10.00
N PRO A 143 12.74 -14.64 8.94
CA PRO A 143 12.82 -13.60 7.92
C PRO A 143 11.49 -13.53 7.16
N VAL A 144 11.10 -12.32 6.74
CA VAL A 144 9.82 -12.08 6.07
C VAL A 144 10.05 -11.33 4.78
N LYS A 145 9.41 -11.79 3.70
CA LYS A 145 9.34 -11.05 2.45
C LYS A 145 8.00 -10.33 2.34
N LEU A 146 8.02 -9.02 2.13
CA LEU A 146 6.81 -8.24 1.87
C LEU A 146 6.77 -7.79 0.43
N MET A 147 5.66 -8.03 -0.27
CA MET A 147 5.44 -7.60 -1.64
C MET A 147 4.29 -6.58 -1.70
N TRP A 148 4.60 -5.40 -2.20
CA TRP A 148 3.66 -4.34 -2.53
C TRP A 148 3.26 -4.43 -4.00
N TYR A 149 1.98 -4.19 -4.31
CA TYR A 149 1.45 -4.16 -5.67
C TYR A 149 0.55 -2.93 -5.88
N ASP A 150 0.79 -2.17 -6.94
CA ASP A 150 -0.09 -1.08 -7.38
C ASP A 150 -0.25 -1.06 -8.92
N GLY A 151 -1.05 -0.13 -9.44
CA GLY A 151 -1.24 0.01 -10.89
C GLY A 151 -1.94 -1.16 -11.54
N GLY A 152 -2.86 -1.81 -10.80
CA GLY A 152 -3.60 -2.98 -11.25
C GLY A 152 -2.83 -4.30 -11.13
N LYS A 153 -1.58 -4.29 -10.64
CA LYS A 153 -0.88 -5.51 -10.24
C LYS A 153 -1.49 -6.04 -8.95
N LYS A 154 -1.53 -7.36 -8.82
CA LYS A 154 -2.04 -8.08 -7.65
C LYS A 154 -1.21 -9.35 -7.43
N PRO A 155 -1.20 -9.90 -6.21
CA PRO A 155 -0.64 -11.24 -5.99
C PRO A 155 -1.43 -12.31 -6.75
N ASP A 156 -0.85 -13.49 -6.91
CA ASP A 156 -1.52 -14.63 -7.54
C ASP A 156 -2.85 -14.93 -6.80
N PRO A 157 -4.02 -14.89 -7.48
CA PRO A 157 -5.30 -15.16 -6.84
C PRO A 157 -5.38 -16.56 -6.23
N ALA A 158 -4.61 -17.54 -6.71
CA ALA A 158 -4.56 -18.87 -6.13
C ALA A 158 -4.13 -18.88 -4.66
N LEU A 159 -3.40 -17.85 -4.21
CA LEU A 159 -3.02 -17.69 -2.80
C LEU A 159 -4.23 -17.54 -1.87
N LEU A 160 -5.36 -17.06 -2.39
CA LEU A 160 -6.59 -16.81 -1.65
C LEU A 160 -7.57 -17.99 -1.63
N GLY A 161 -7.28 -19.07 -2.37
CA GLY A 161 -8.22 -20.19 -2.52
C GLY A 161 -9.53 -19.73 -3.14
N ASP A 162 -10.66 -20.05 -2.49
CA ASP A 162 -12.00 -19.67 -2.96
C ASP A 162 -12.42 -18.24 -2.57
N ALA A 163 -11.57 -17.50 -1.83
CA ALA A 163 -11.90 -16.15 -1.42
C ALA A 163 -11.76 -15.15 -2.58
N THR A 164 -12.76 -14.27 -2.73
CA THR A 164 -12.71 -13.17 -3.70
C THR A 164 -11.51 -12.25 -3.44
N GLN A 165 -10.70 -12.02 -4.48
CA GLN A 165 -9.60 -11.06 -4.44
C GLN A 165 -10.14 -9.63 -4.62
N GLU A 166 -10.15 -8.86 -3.53
CA GLU A 166 -10.63 -7.49 -3.52
C GLU A 166 -9.70 -6.55 -4.30
N ASN A 167 -10.16 -5.31 -4.50
CA ASN A 167 -9.37 -4.30 -5.20
C ASN A 167 -8.22 -3.74 -4.37
N SER A 168 -8.33 -3.78 -3.05
CA SER A 168 -7.25 -3.50 -2.10
C SER A 168 -7.29 -4.51 -0.96
N GLY A 169 -6.14 -4.82 -0.37
CA GLY A 169 -6.07 -5.71 0.78
C GLY A 169 -4.66 -6.12 1.15
N ALA A 170 -4.57 -6.98 2.15
CA ALA A 170 -3.33 -7.58 2.62
C ALA A 170 -3.52 -9.08 2.90
N LEU A 171 -2.51 -9.89 2.59
CA LEU A 171 -2.45 -11.31 2.88
C LEU A 171 -1.16 -11.60 3.65
N ILE A 172 -1.29 -12.20 4.83
CA ILE A 172 -0.16 -12.70 5.63
C ILE A 172 -0.13 -14.21 5.49
N VAL A 173 1.00 -14.76 5.05
CA VAL A 173 1.20 -16.18 4.79
C VAL A 173 2.11 -16.76 5.88
N GLY A 174 1.57 -17.71 6.64
CA GLY A 174 2.34 -18.50 7.60
C GLY A 174 2.29 -19.99 7.28
N GLU A 175 3.09 -20.75 8.02
CA GLU A 175 3.24 -22.20 7.90
C GLU A 175 1.92 -22.95 8.07
N ALA A 176 1.06 -22.53 9.00
CA ALA A 176 -0.19 -23.22 9.31
C ALA A 176 -1.37 -22.74 8.44
N GLY A 177 -1.28 -21.54 7.84
CA GLY A 177 -2.34 -20.98 7.03
C GLY A 177 -2.12 -19.49 6.76
N LYS A 178 -3.18 -18.77 6.39
CA LYS A 178 -3.08 -17.37 5.99
C LYS A 178 -4.13 -16.50 6.68
N LEU A 179 -3.82 -15.22 6.87
CA LEU A 179 -4.81 -14.20 7.21
C LEU A 179 -4.98 -13.27 6.01
N TYR A 180 -6.21 -13.17 5.51
CA TYR A 180 -6.59 -12.27 4.43
C TYR A 180 -7.44 -11.12 4.98
N ALA A 181 -6.91 -9.90 4.91
CA ALA A 181 -7.62 -8.66 5.23
C ALA A 181 -8.05 -7.92 3.96
N THR A 182 -9.29 -7.44 3.95
CA THR A 182 -9.88 -6.72 2.82
C THR A 182 -9.78 -5.20 3.03
N GLY A 183 -9.77 -4.47 1.92
CA GLY A 183 -9.79 -3.01 1.92
C GLY A 183 -8.46 -2.38 2.31
N ASP A 184 -8.42 -1.04 2.30
CA ASP A 184 -7.21 -0.28 2.59
C ASP A 184 -6.93 -0.13 4.10
N TYR A 185 -7.91 -0.44 4.95
CA TYR A 185 -7.85 -0.20 6.40
C TYR A 185 -8.10 -1.45 7.25
N CYS A 186 -8.05 -2.65 6.63
CA CYS A 186 -8.52 -3.89 7.25
C CYS A 186 -10.03 -3.80 7.59
N ASP A 187 -10.84 -3.57 6.56
CA ASP A 187 -12.30 -3.39 6.69
C ASP A 187 -12.96 -4.66 7.24
N ASP A 188 -12.43 -5.83 6.85
CA ASP A 188 -12.73 -7.14 7.41
C ASP A 188 -11.50 -8.06 7.28
N PHE A 189 -11.48 -9.21 7.97
CA PHE A 189 -10.46 -10.23 7.78
C PHE A 189 -10.97 -11.65 7.97
N LYS A 190 -10.30 -12.61 7.30
CA LYS A 190 -10.60 -14.04 7.41
C LYS A 190 -9.33 -14.86 7.50
N LEU A 191 -9.41 -16.00 8.20
CA LEU A 191 -8.38 -17.02 8.15
C LEU A 191 -8.64 -17.94 6.95
N LEU A 192 -7.59 -18.26 6.21
CA LEU A 192 -7.62 -19.19 5.08
C LEU A 192 -6.79 -20.43 5.44
N GLY A 193 -7.43 -21.59 5.35
CA GLY A 193 -6.92 -22.87 5.83
C GLY A 193 -7.79 -23.44 6.95
N ASP A 194 -7.46 -24.64 7.42
CA ASP A 194 -8.16 -25.31 8.51
C ASP A 194 -7.70 -24.77 9.87
N LEU A 195 -7.97 -23.48 10.12
CA LEU A 195 -7.57 -22.75 11.32
C LEU A 195 -8.78 -22.40 12.19
N GLU A 196 -8.68 -22.65 13.49
CA GLU A 196 -9.65 -22.13 14.46
C GLU A 196 -9.27 -20.69 14.83
N ALA A 197 -10.25 -19.78 14.74
CA ALA A 197 -10.03 -18.39 15.11
C ALA A 197 -9.74 -18.28 16.62
N PRO A 198 -8.61 -17.68 17.03
CA PRO A 198 -8.29 -17.52 18.44
C PRO A 198 -9.28 -16.57 19.11
N LYS A 199 -9.49 -16.75 20.42
CA LYS A 199 -10.15 -15.74 21.24
C LYS A 199 -9.16 -14.61 21.50
N VAL A 200 -9.39 -13.47 20.90
CA VAL A 200 -8.60 -12.25 21.07
C VAL A 200 -9.51 -11.14 21.61
N GLU A 201 -9.01 -10.39 22.59
CA GLU A 201 -9.67 -9.22 23.18
C GLU A 201 -9.19 -7.91 22.54
#